data_AF-A0A510UCF2-F1
#
_entry.id   AF-A0A510UCF2-F1
#
_cell.length_a   1.000
_cell.length_b   1.000
_cell.length_c   1.000
_cell.angle_alpha   90.00
_cell.angle_beta   90.00
_cell.angle_gamma   90.00
#
_symmetry.space_group_name_H-M   'P 1'
#
loop_
_entity.id
_entity.type
_entity.pdbx_description
1 polymer ?
#
loop_
_entity_poly.entity_id
_entity_poly.type
_entity_poly.pdbx_seq_one_letter_code
_entity_poly.pdbx_strand_id
1 'polypeptide(L)'
;MNLREIFKMKTNNIEKFDKAAFKASVKQHLVTTFAADEKTASAKVWYLAMGKALAELTTFDLVATENDEKIKNARSVNYLSLEFLIGRLTGNNLISMGLYEEITEAMGELGYNLTDLLEEERDPALGNGGLGRLAACFMDSLAAQEYPAIGYGLHYEYGLFRQSFEDGRQKEAPDAWCGVEGYPWEVARPDFAQQVGFYGHVETYTENGQEKRR
;
A
#
# COMPACT_ATOMS: atom_id res chain seq x y z
N MET A 1 26.53 -2.29 18.42
CA MET A 1 25.31 -3.03 18.77
C MET A 1 24.80 -3.69 17.49
N ASN A 2 24.71 -5.02 17.47
CA ASN A 2 24.31 -5.77 16.26
C ASN A 2 22.80 -5.57 16.00
N LEU A 3 22.36 -5.48 14.75
CA LEU A 3 20.94 -5.42 14.35
C LEU A 3 20.10 -6.51 15.06
N ARG A 4 20.67 -7.70 15.29
CA ARG A 4 20.04 -8.79 16.03
C ARG A 4 19.78 -8.52 17.52
N GLU A 5 20.57 -7.67 18.17
CA GLU A 5 20.39 -7.34 19.59
C GLU A 5 19.31 -6.28 19.79
N ILE A 6 19.17 -5.35 18.84
CA ILE A 6 18.07 -4.39 18.78
C ILE A 6 16.75 -5.13 18.49
N PHE A 7 16.80 -6.17 17.66
CA PHE A 7 15.65 -7.01 17.31
C PHE A 7 15.02 -7.73 18.52
N LYS A 8 15.84 -8.27 19.44
CA LYS A 8 15.33 -8.85 20.70
C LYS A 8 14.67 -7.82 21.63
N MET A 9 14.98 -6.53 21.47
CA MET A 9 14.32 -5.47 22.25
C MET A 9 13.02 -5.00 21.59
N LYS A 10 12.90 -4.99 20.25
CA LYS A 10 11.64 -4.66 19.56
C LYS A 10 10.59 -5.77 19.65
N THR A 11 10.97 -7.03 19.48
CA THR A 11 10.02 -8.18 19.58
C THR A 11 9.48 -8.42 20.99
N ASN A 12 10.15 -7.91 22.03
CA ASN A 12 9.70 -7.98 23.42
C ASN A 12 8.87 -6.77 23.88
N ASN A 13 8.66 -5.77 23.02
CA ASN A 13 7.84 -4.60 23.27
C ASN A 13 6.80 -4.47 22.14
N ILE A 14 5.92 -5.46 22.02
CA ILE A 14 4.61 -5.18 21.44
C ILE A 14 3.93 -4.28 22.47
N GLU A 15 3.96 -2.97 22.24
CA GLU A 15 2.98 -2.10 22.88
C GLU A 15 1.62 -2.72 22.62
N LYS A 16 0.96 -3.14 23.69
CA LYS A 16 -0.28 -3.88 23.62
C LYS A 16 -1.26 -3.10 22.75
N PHE A 17 -1.71 -3.70 21.65
CA PHE A 17 -2.68 -3.10 20.75
C PHE A 17 -3.87 -2.53 21.54
N ASP A 18 -4.11 -1.23 21.39
CA ASP A 18 -5.22 -0.55 22.06
C ASP A 18 -6.49 -0.67 21.21
N LYS A 19 -7.25 -1.74 21.50
CA LYS A 19 -8.54 -2.02 20.86
C LYS A 19 -9.53 -0.86 20.99
N ALA A 20 -9.54 -0.13 22.11
CA ALA A 20 -10.48 0.97 22.30
C ALA A 20 -10.10 2.16 21.42
N ALA A 21 -8.82 2.50 21.38
CA ALA A 21 -8.30 3.54 20.49
C ALA A 21 -8.52 3.20 19.01
N PHE A 22 -8.27 1.95 18.61
CA PHE A 22 -8.51 1.50 17.24
C PHE A 22 -9.98 1.69 16.83
N LYS A 23 -10.94 1.18 17.61
CA LYS A 23 -12.37 1.35 17.31
C LYS A 23 -12.78 2.82 17.24
N ALA A 24 -12.18 3.68 18.07
CA ALA A 24 -12.42 5.11 18.01
C ALA A 24 -11.88 5.72 16.70
N SER A 25 -10.68 5.34 16.25
CA SER A 25 -10.12 5.76 14.95
C SER A 25 -11.00 5.29 13.77
N VAL A 26 -11.48 4.03 13.78
CA VAL A 26 -12.42 3.52 12.75
C VAL A 26 -13.68 4.39 12.67
N LYS A 27 -14.33 4.65 13.80
CA LYS A 27 -15.54 5.51 13.85
C LYS A 27 -15.23 6.94 13.43
N GLN A 28 -14.07 7.46 13.81
CA GLN A 28 -13.64 8.78 13.39
C GLN A 28 -13.51 8.84 11.87
N HIS A 29 -12.79 7.92 11.22
CA HIS A 29 -12.68 7.89 9.76
C HIS A 29 -14.03 7.71 9.06
N LEU A 30 -14.92 6.87 9.61
CA LEU A 30 -16.27 6.70 9.09
C LEU A 30 -16.99 8.05 8.92
N VAL A 31 -16.90 8.90 9.94
CA VAL A 31 -17.55 10.21 9.96
C VAL A 31 -16.73 11.26 9.23
N THR A 32 -15.44 11.41 9.54
CA THR A 32 -14.63 12.56 9.09
C THR A 32 -14.08 12.38 7.68
N THR A 33 -13.76 11.15 7.29
CA THR A 33 -13.18 10.86 5.97
C THR A 33 -14.26 10.51 4.97
N PHE A 34 -15.24 9.69 5.38
CA PHE A 34 -16.28 9.18 4.47
C PHE A 34 -17.66 9.82 4.66
N ALA A 35 -17.81 10.76 5.59
CA ALA A 35 -19.07 11.48 5.84
C ALA A 35 -20.27 10.54 6.03
N ALA A 36 -20.06 9.40 6.70
CA ALA A 36 -21.06 8.35 6.86
C ALA A 36 -21.52 8.20 8.31
N ASP A 37 -22.80 7.87 8.49
CA ASP A 37 -23.40 7.56 9.79
C ASP A 37 -23.27 6.06 10.10
N GLU A 38 -22.97 5.73 11.37
CA GLU A 38 -22.78 4.35 11.81
C GLU A 38 -23.97 3.44 11.49
N LYS A 39 -25.20 3.96 11.49
CA LYS A 39 -26.41 3.16 11.30
C LYS A 39 -26.73 2.90 9.83
N THR A 40 -26.23 3.73 8.92
CA THR A 40 -26.58 3.68 7.49
C THR A 40 -25.40 3.39 6.58
N ALA A 41 -24.17 3.42 7.10
CA ALA A 41 -22.97 3.13 6.33
C ALA A 41 -22.98 1.69 5.78
N SER A 42 -22.60 1.54 4.51
CA SER A 42 -22.47 0.24 3.86
C SER A 42 -21.23 -0.52 4.35
N ALA A 43 -21.19 -1.83 4.11
CA ALA A 43 -20.03 -2.67 4.42
C ALA A 43 -18.74 -2.13 3.79
N LYS A 44 -18.79 -1.70 2.52
CA LYS A 44 -17.68 -1.05 1.83
C LYS A 44 -17.13 0.16 2.60
N VAL A 45 -18.00 1.03 3.12
CA VAL A 45 -17.55 2.23 3.84
C VAL A 45 -16.93 1.87 5.19
N TRP A 46 -17.47 0.86 5.87
CA TRP A 46 -16.86 0.30 7.08
C TRP A 46 -15.49 -0.33 6.82
N TYR A 47 -15.35 -1.07 5.72
CA TYR A 47 -14.05 -1.59 5.27
C TYR A 47 -13.05 -0.46 5.02
N LEU A 48 -13.45 0.59 4.29
CA LEU A 48 -12.58 1.72 4.00
C LEU A 48 -12.15 2.47 5.27
N ALA A 49 -13.07 2.69 6.21
CA ALA A 49 -12.78 3.31 7.50
C ALA A 49 -11.83 2.46 8.36
N MET A 50 -12.06 1.14 8.42
CA MET A 50 -11.16 0.19 9.07
C MET A 50 -9.78 0.20 8.41
N GLY A 51 -9.71 0.16 7.08
CA GLY A 51 -8.48 0.19 6.32
C GLY A 51 -7.67 1.47 6.57
N LYS A 52 -8.33 2.64 6.69
CA LYS A 52 -7.65 3.89 7.03
C LYS A 52 -7.07 3.87 8.44
N ALA A 53 -7.83 3.41 9.43
CA ALA A 53 -7.32 3.25 10.80
C ALA A 53 -6.13 2.26 10.87
N LEU A 54 -6.15 1.18 10.09
CA LEU A 54 -5.03 0.25 9.98
C LEU A 54 -3.80 0.88 9.31
N ALA A 55 -4.02 1.68 8.26
CA ALA A 55 -2.95 2.36 7.55
C ALA A 55 -2.24 3.42 8.41
N GLU A 56 -2.90 3.99 9.43
CA GLU A 56 -2.24 4.87 10.40
C GLU A 56 -1.09 4.13 11.10
N LEU A 57 -1.32 2.89 11.54
CA LEU A 57 -0.32 2.06 12.23
C LEU A 57 0.92 1.86 11.36
N THR A 58 0.73 1.42 10.11
CA THR A 58 1.84 1.14 9.19
C THR A 58 2.52 2.40 8.67
N THR A 59 1.81 3.53 8.58
CA THR A 59 2.38 4.80 8.13
C THR A 59 3.39 5.34 9.14
N PHE A 60 3.14 5.20 10.45
CA PHE A 60 4.13 5.56 11.46
C PHE A 60 5.41 4.73 11.31
N ASP A 61 5.29 3.41 11.12
CA ASP A 61 6.43 2.52 10.91
C ASP A 61 7.19 2.83 9.62
N LEU A 62 6.47 3.14 8.54
CA LEU A 62 7.05 3.57 7.26
C LEU A 62 7.92 4.82 7.46
N VAL A 63 7.37 5.87 8.08
CA VAL A 63 8.10 7.13 8.32
C VAL A 63 9.29 6.91 9.26
N ALA A 64 9.15 6.06 10.27
CA ALA A 64 10.26 5.70 11.15
C ALA A 64 11.38 4.96 10.40
N THR A 65 11.01 4.04 9.50
CA THR A 65 11.94 3.26 8.67
C THR A 65 12.67 4.15 7.67
N GLU A 66 11.95 5.05 7.00
CA GLU A 66 12.53 6.05 6.09
C GLU A 66 13.51 7.00 6.81
N ASN A 67 13.30 7.24 8.11
CA ASN A 67 14.14 8.14 8.90
C ASN A 67 15.28 7.45 9.67
N ASP A 68 15.34 6.13 9.70
CA ASP A 68 16.43 5.41 10.38
C ASP A 68 17.76 5.63 9.64
N GLU A 69 18.72 6.24 10.33
CA GLU A 69 20.05 6.52 9.80
C GLU A 69 20.80 5.27 9.33
N LYS A 70 20.54 4.10 9.90
CA LYS A 70 21.15 2.84 9.43
C LYS A 70 20.60 2.44 8.07
N ILE A 71 19.30 2.65 7.86
CA ILE A 71 18.64 2.37 6.58
C ILE A 71 19.13 3.36 5.52
N LYS A 72 19.17 4.66 5.84
CA LYS A 72 19.67 5.70 4.93
C LYS A 72 21.12 5.48 4.49
N ASN A 73 21.97 5.02 5.40
CA ASN A 73 23.40 4.79 5.13
C ASN A 73 23.70 3.37 4.61
N ALA A 74 22.70 2.49 4.51
CA ALA A 74 22.86 1.16 3.95
C ALA A 74 22.77 1.19 2.42
N ARG A 75 23.35 0.17 1.78
CA ARG A 75 23.11 -0.08 0.36
C ARG A 75 21.67 -0.53 0.17
N SER A 76 20.90 0.20 -0.63
CA SER A 76 19.50 -0.13 -0.93
C SER A 76 19.33 -0.89 -2.25
N VAL A 77 18.20 -1.58 -2.36
CA VAL A 77 17.73 -2.24 -3.58
C VAL A 77 16.55 -1.46 -4.16
N ASN A 78 16.67 -1.01 -5.40
CA ASN A 78 15.56 -0.39 -6.15
C ASN A 78 15.05 -1.39 -7.18
N TYR A 79 13.88 -1.96 -6.92
CA TYR A 79 13.26 -2.95 -7.81
C TYR A 79 12.30 -2.24 -8.76
N LEU A 80 12.70 -2.11 -10.02
CA LEU A 80 11.88 -1.49 -11.07
C LEU A 80 11.05 -2.57 -11.76
N SER A 81 9.72 -2.43 -11.74
CA SER A 81 8.81 -3.32 -12.46
C SER A 81 7.67 -2.54 -13.10
N LEU A 82 7.25 -2.97 -14.29
CA LEU A 82 6.02 -2.48 -14.90
C LEU A 82 4.77 -3.04 -14.24
N GLU A 83 4.88 -4.12 -13.46
CA GLU A 83 3.71 -4.75 -12.85
C GLU A 83 3.99 -5.16 -11.40
N PHE A 84 2.98 -4.99 -10.55
CA PHE A 84 2.91 -5.54 -9.20
C PHE A 84 1.52 -6.13 -8.98
N LEU A 85 1.42 -7.46 -8.97
CA LEU A 85 0.16 -8.16 -8.70
C LEU A 85 0.05 -8.41 -7.20
N ILE A 86 -0.24 -7.34 -6.46
CA ILE A 86 -0.23 -7.33 -5.00
C ILE A 86 -1.40 -8.14 -4.43
N GLY A 87 -2.57 -8.02 -5.06
CA GLY A 87 -3.83 -8.56 -4.54
C GLY A 87 -4.32 -7.77 -3.31
N ARG A 88 -5.41 -8.24 -2.69
CA ARG A 88 -5.93 -7.69 -1.43
C ARG A 88 -4.84 -7.64 -0.35
N LEU A 89 -4.54 -6.45 0.16
CA LEU A 89 -3.46 -6.20 1.12
C LEU A 89 -3.92 -6.30 2.56
N THR A 90 -5.17 -5.94 2.86
CA THR A 90 -5.60 -5.75 4.25
C THR A 90 -5.42 -7.01 5.07
N GLY A 91 -5.88 -8.16 4.55
CA GLY A 91 -5.71 -9.45 5.21
C GLY A 91 -4.25 -9.84 5.42
N ASN A 92 -3.38 -9.62 4.42
CA ASN A 92 -1.96 -9.93 4.54
C ASN A 92 -1.26 -9.02 5.58
N ASN A 93 -1.57 -7.73 5.57
CA ASN A 93 -1.02 -6.78 6.53
C ASN A 93 -1.43 -7.13 7.96
N LEU A 94 -2.68 -7.54 8.19
CA LEU A 94 -3.14 -7.99 9.52
C LEU A 94 -2.36 -9.21 10.03
N ILE A 95 -2.07 -10.17 9.16
CA ILE A 95 -1.25 -11.34 9.50
C ILE A 95 0.19 -10.91 9.79
N SER A 96 0.76 -10.06 8.95
CA SER A 96 2.15 -9.57 9.07
C SER A 96 2.37 -8.74 10.33
N MET A 97 1.38 -7.96 10.76
CA MET A 97 1.39 -7.21 12.01
C MET A 97 1.07 -8.08 13.24
N GLY A 98 0.57 -9.31 13.05
CA GLY A 98 0.11 -10.17 14.13
C GLY A 98 -1.14 -9.64 14.84
N LEU A 99 -2.00 -8.88 14.14
CA LEU A 99 -3.18 -8.21 14.70
C LEU A 99 -4.51 -8.83 14.25
N TYR A 100 -4.48 -9.94 13.52
CA TYR A 100 -5.69 -10.50 12.90
C TYR A 100 -6.79 -10.81 13.92
N GLU A 101 -6.43 -11.40 15.06
CA GLU A 101 -7.39 -11.78 16.11
C GLU A 101 -7.94 -10.55 16.84
N GLU A 102 -7.09 -9.59 17.17
CA GLU A 102 -7.45 -8.35 17.84
C GLU A 102 -8.39 -7.50 17.00
N ILE A 103 -8.15 -7.40 15.69
CA ILE A 103 -9.02 -6.68 14.76
C ILE A 103 -10.34 -7.43 14.56
N THR A 104 -10.30 -8.77 14.53
CA THR A 104 -11.53 -9.58 14.49
C THR A 104 -12.42 -9.29 15.69
N GLU A 105 -11.86 -9.27 16.90
CA GLU A 105 -12.61 -8.96 18.12
C GLU A 105 -13.10 -7.51 18.12
N ALA A 106 -12.24 -6.56 17.73
CA ALA A 106 -12.58 -5.13 17.69
C ALA A 106 -13.75 -4.83 16.77
N MET A 107 -13.73 -5.37 15.55
CA MET A 107 -14.82 -5.19 14.58
C MET A 107 -16.07 -5.97 14.99
N GLY A 108 -15.90 -7.14 15.61
CA GLY A 108 -17.01 -7.90 16.19
C GLY A 108 -17.78 -7.11 17.27
N GLU A 109 -17.07 -6.38 18.12
CA GLU A 109 -17.68 -5.47 19.12
C GLU A 109 -18.40 -4.27 18.48
N LEU A 110 -18.04 -3.90 17.24
CA LEU A 110 -18.76 -2.90 16.44
C LEU A 110 -19.92 -3.52 15.63
N GLY A 111 -20.12 -4.83 15.70
CA GLY A 111 -21.20 -5.55 15.01
C GLY A 111 -20.86 -6.02 13.60
N TYR A 112 -19.58 -6.03 13.21
CA TYR A 112 -19.12 -6.42 11.87
C TYR A 112 -18.25 -7.67 11.90
N ASN A 113 -18.47 -8.57 10.94
CA ASN A 113 -17.59 -9.70 10.71
C ASN A 113 -16.38 -9.25 9.87
N LEU A 114 -15.16 -9.55 10.34
CA LEU A 114 -13.95 -9.14 9.64
C LEU A 114 -13.84 -9.75 8.24
N THR A 115 -14.19 -11.03 8.06
CA THR A 115 -14.14 -11.69 6.75
C THR A 115 -15.02 -10.99 5.74
N ASP A 116 -16.26 -10.64 6.12
CA ASP A 116 -17.19 -9.92 5.25
C ASP A 116 -16.62 -8.54 4.85
N LEU A 117 -15.97 -7.83 5.77
CA LEU A 117 -15.30 -6.57 5.46
C LEU A 117 -14.09 -6.75 4.52
N LEU A 118 -13.32 -7.82 4.66
CA LEU A 118 -12.19 -8.11 3.78
C LEU A 118 -12.62 -8.51 2.35
N GLU A 119 -13.85 -9.00 2.17
CA GLU A 119 -14.43 -9.26 0.84
C GLU A 119 -14.85 -7.98 0.11
N GLU A 120 -15.02 -6.85 0.82
CA GLU A 120 -15.26 -5.55 0.19
C GLU A 120 -13.99 -4.94 -0.44
N GLU A 121 -12.81 -5.45 -0.10
CA GLU A 121 -11.55 -5.01 -0.70
C GLU A 121 -11.47 -5.44 -2.17
N ARG A 122 -11.27 -4.46 -3.05
CA ARG A 122 -10.94 -4.73 -4.46
C ARG A 122 -9.44 -4.95 -4.62
N ASP A 123 -9.07 -5.95 -5.41
CA ASP A 123 -7.67 -6.15 -5.81
C ASP A 123 -7.14 -4.91 -6.56
N PRO A 124 -5.97 -4.36 -6.15
CA PRO A 124 -5.30 -3.33 -6.92
C PRO A 124 -4.91 -3.82 -8.31
N ALA A 125 -5.39 -3.15 -9.36
CA ALA A 125 -5.13 -3.52 -10.75
C ALA A 125 -3.75 -3.02 -11.23
N LEU A 126 -2.70 -3.27 -10.44
CA LEU A 126 -1.32 -2.79 -10.65
C LEU A 126 -0.42 -3.80 -11.36
N GLY A 127 -0.96 -4.96 -11.72
CA GLY A 127 -0.28 -6.02 -12.47
C GLY A 127 -1.30 -7.04 -12.96
N ASN A 128 -0.85 -7.98 -13.77
CA ASN A 128 -1.71 -8.99 -14.39
C ASN A 128 -1.15 -10.40 -14.22
N GLY A 129 0.11 -10.61 -14.59
CA GLY A 129 0.70 -11.93 -14.73
C GLY A 129 1.65 -12.37 -13.61
N GLY A 130 2.32 -13.49 -13.85
CA GLY A 130 3.34 -14.03 -12.95
C GLY A 130 4.54 -13.10 -12.73
N LEU A 131 4.84 -12.21 -13.68
CA LEU A 131 5.86 -11.17 -13.50
C LEU A 131 5.47 -10.24 -12.34
N GLY A 132 4.25 -9.71 -12.37
CA GLY A 132 3.74 -8.85 -11.31
C GLY A 132 3.65 -9.57 -9.97
N ARG A 133 3.29 -10.86 -9.96
CA ARG A 133 3.23 -11.64 -8.71
C ARG A 133 4.61 -11.92 -8.14
N LEU A 134 5.61 -12.18 -8.99
CA LEU A 134 6.99 -12.33 -8.56
C LEU A 134 7.51 -11.04 -7.91
N ALA A 135 7.26 -9.89 -8.54
CA ALA A 135 7.62 -8.58 -7.99
C ALA A 135 6.97 -8.33 -6.62
N ALA A 136 5.67 -8.62 -6.49
CA ALA A 136 4.95 -8.49 -5.22
C ALA A 136 5.52 -9.42 -4.11
N CYS A 137 5.76 -10.70 -4.42
CA CYS A 137 6.34 -11.63 -3.46
C CYS A 137 7.78 -11.25 -3.06
N PHE A 138 8.55 -10.63 -3.96
CA PHE A 138 9.87 -10.09 -3.62
C PHE A 138 9.77 -8.94 -2.63
N MET A 139 8.80 -8.01 -2.79
CA MET A 139 8.63 -6.91 -1.83
C MET A 139 8.30 -7.44 -0.43
N ASP A 140 7.38 -8.40 -0.34
CA ASP A 140 7.03 -9.09 0.91
C ASP A 140 8.26 -9.76 1.56
N SER A 141 9.04 -10.51 0.77
CA SER A 141 10.23 -11.20 1.25
C SER A 141 11.36 -10.25 1.69
N LEU A 142 11.49 -9.10 1.01
CA LEU A 142 12.48 -8.07 1.35
C LEU A 142 12.10 -7.35 2.64
N ALA A 143 10.81 -7.05 2.84
CA ALA A 143 10.30 -6.48 4.07
C ALA A 143 10.48 -7.45 5.25
N ALA A 144 10.09 -8.72 5.10
CA ALA A 144 10.22 -9.74 6.14
C ALA A 144 11.68 -10.03 6.55
N GLN A 145 12.63 -9.85 5.63
CA GLN A 145 14.07 -9.99 5.89
C GLN A 145 14.76 -8.67 6.28
N GLU A 146 13.99 -7.58 6.44
CA GLU A 146 14.48 -6.25 6.81
C GLU A 146 15.55 -5.71 5.84
N TYR A 147 15.45 -6.06 4.55
CA TYR A 147 16.30 -5.46 3.53
C TYR A 147 15.83 -4.05 3.17
N PRO A 148 16.74 -3.06 3.10
CA PRO A 148 16.40 -1.71 2.64
C PRO A 148 16.08 -1.75 1.14
N ALA A 149 14.81 -1.85 0.80
CA ALA A 149 14.36 -2.01 -0.58
C ALA A 149 13.10 -1.18 -0.88
N ILE A 150 13.04 -0.67 -2.11
CA ILE A 150 11.87 0.05 -2.64
C ILE A 150 11.49 -0.55 -4.00
N GLY A 151 10.21 -0.83 -4.18
CA GLY A 151 9.62 -1.16 -5.47
C GLY A 151 9.14 0.10 -6.18
N TYR A 152 9.53 0.28 -7.45
CA TYR A 152 9.02 1.35 -8.30
C TYR A 152 8.22 0.75 -9.45
N GLY A 153 7.04 1.32 -9.67
CA GLY A 153 6.16 0.98 -10.77
C GLY A 153 5.28 2.15 -11.18
N LEU A 154 4.24 1.86 -11.96
CA LEU A 154 3.23 2.83 -12.36
C LEU A 154 1.93 2.58 -11.59
N HIS A 155 1.25 3.66 -11.22
CA HIS A 155 -0.10 3.58 -10.68
C HIS A 155 -1.10 3.52 -11.83
N TYR A 156 -1.61 2.33 -12.11
CA TYR A 156 -2.56 2.09 -13.20
C TYR A 156 -4.00 2.34 -12.73
N GLU A 157 -4.66 3.31 -13.34
CA GLU A 157 -6.04 3.67 -13.00
C GLU A 157 -7.05 2.55 -13.34
N TYR A 158 -6.82 1.84 -14.44
CA TYR A 158 -7.76 0.85 -14.99
C TYR A 158 -7.18 -0.57 -15.15
N GLY A 159 -5.93 -0.78 -14.72
CA GLY A 159 -5.19 -2.01 -14.93
C GLY A 159 -5.16 -2.47 -16.39
N LEU A 160 -5.23 -3.79 -16.60
CA LEU A 160 -5.30 -4.38 -17.94
C LEU A 160 -6.74 -4.37 -18.49
N PHE A 161 -7.65 -5.09 -17.83
CA PHE A 161 -9.11 -5.01 -18.00
C PHE A 161 -9.80 -5.87 -16.94
N ARG A 162 -11.08 -5.57 -16.66
CA ARG A 162 -12.01 -6.44 -15.94
C ARG A 162 -12.70 -7.38 -16.92
N GLN A 163 -12.56 -8.68 -16.71
CA GLN A 163 -13.18 -9.71 -17.53
C GLN A 163 -14.63 -9.95 -17.10
N SER A 164 -15.53 -10.09 -18.08
CA SER A 164 -16.87 -10.64 -17.91
C SER A 164 -17.21 -11.54 -19.09
N PHE A 165 -18.26 -12.35 -18.97
CA PHE A 165 -18.72 -13.24 -20.04
C PHE A 165 -20.15 -12.92 -20.43
N GLU A 166 -20.39 -12.72 -21.71
CA GLU A 166 -21.71 -12.50 -22.31
C GLU A 166 -21.84 -13.44 -23.52
N ASP A 167 -22.91 -14.25 -23.55
CA ASP A 167 -23.13 -15.28 -24.58
C ASP A 167 -21.92 -16.21 -24.83
N GLY A 168 -21.23 -16.60 -23.76
CA GLY A 168 -20.04 -17.47 -23.81
C GLY A 168 -18.79 -16.81 -24.40
N ARG A 169 -18.78 -15.48 -24.56
CA ARG A 169 -17.64 -14.71 -25.08
C ARG A 169 -17.10 -13.76 -24.03
N GLN A 170 -15.79 -13.56 -24.05
CA GLN A 170 -15.12 -12.57 -23.20
C GLN A 170 -15.59 -11.15 -23.59
N LYS A 171 -15.80 -10.34 -22.56
CA LYS A 171 -16.04 -8.90 -22.64
C LYS A 171 -15.10 -8.19 -21.68
N GLU A 172 -14.37 -7.22 -22.22
CA GLU A 172 -13.43 -6.40 -21.47
C GLU A 172 -14.07 -5.07 -21.08
N ALA A 173 -13.86 -4.64 -19.84
CA ALA A 173 -14.19 -3.31 -19.36
C ALA A 173 -13.01 -2.73 -18.57
N PRO A 174 -12.89 -1.39 -18.43
CA PRO A 174 -11.90 -0.79 -17.55
C PRO A 174 -12.07 -1.26 -16.09
N ASP A 175 -10.97 -1.56 -15.39
CA ASP A 175 -11.05 -1.92 -13.98
C ASP A 175 -10.85 -0.72 -13.06
N ALA A 176 -11.93 -0.01 -12.72
CA ALA A 176 -11.92 1.10 -11.77
C ALA A 176 -11.80 0.60 -10.31
N TRP A 177 -10.66 0.02 -9.97
CA TRP A 177 -10.41 -0.63 -8.67
C TRP A 177 -10.30 0.36 -7.49
N CYS A 178 -9.66 1.51 -7.72
CA CYS A 178 -9.41 2.54 -6.68
C CYS A 178 -10.68 3.37 -6.37
N GLY A 179 -11.61 3.46 -7.34
CA GLY A 179 -12.85 4.21 -7.18
C GLY A 179 -12.63 5.70 -6.94
N VAL A 180 -13.68 6.39 -6.47
CA VAL A 180 -13.58 7.81 -6.06
C VAL A 180 -13.08 7.92 -4.62
N GLU A 181 -13.28 6.87 -3.83
CA GLU A 181 -12.94 6.82 -2.42
C GLU A 181 -11.44 6.60 -2.18
N GLY A 182 -10.71 6.17 -3.20
CA GLY A 182 -9.30 5.84 -3.13
C GLY A 182 -9.05 4.47 -2.47
N TYR A 183 -7.78 4.11 -2.38
CA TYR A 183 -7.36 2.88 -1.70
C TYR A 183 -6.78 3.19 -0.31
N PRO A 184 -7.21 2.49 0.76
CA PRO A 184 -6.82 2.84 2.13
C PRO A 184 -5.31 2.89 2.38
N TRP A 185 -4.57 1.97 1.74
CA TRP A 185 -3.13 1.77 1.90
C TRP A 185 -2.25 2.72 1.08
N GLU A 186 -2.84 3.62 0.28
CA GLU A 186 -2.11 4.58 -0.52
C GLU A 186 -1.89 5.92 0.20
N VAL A 187 -0.70 6.48 -0.02
CA VAL A 187 -0.33 7.82 0.44
C VAL A 187 0.27 8.60 -0.75
N ALA A 188 -0.39 9.68 -1.15
CA ALA A 188 0.15 10.60 -2.16
C ALA A 188 1.24 11.48 -1.54
N ARG A 189 2.40 11.59 -2.21
CA ARG A 189 3.52 12.48 -1.81
C ARG A 189 3.88 13.45 -2.95
N PRO A 190 3.13 14.56 -3.13
CA PRO A 190 3.39 15.54 -4.19
C PRO A 190 4.80 16.13 -4.17
N ASP A 191 5.41 16.21 -2.98
CA ASP A 191 6.78 16.72 -2.80
C ASP A 191 7.85 15.88 -3.52
N PHE A 192 7.53 14.66 -3.95
CA PHE A 192 8.42 13.79 -4.71
C PHE A 192 8.25 13.90 -6.24
N ALA A 193 7.45 14.85 -6.72
CA ALA A 193 7.21 15.05 -8.15
C ALA A 193 8.52 15.22 -8.95
N GLN A 194 8.61 14.50 -10.07
CA GLN A 194 9.73 14.56 -11.02
C GLN A 194 9.24 15.01 -12.39
N GLN A 195 10.04 15.80 -13.10
CA GLN A 195 9.76 16.18 -14.47
C GLN A 195 10.30 15.13 -15.45
N VAL A 196 9.43 14.59 -16.30
CA VAL A 196 9.81 13.63 -17.36
C VAL A 196 9.62 14.32 -18.72
N GLY A 197 10.73 14.52 -19.44
CA GLY A 197 10.70 15.08 -20.79
C GLY A 197 10.34 14.02 -21.83
N PHE A 198 9.52 14.39 -22.81
CA PHE A 198 9.22 13.58 -23.99
C PHE A 198 9.58 14.36 -25.25
N TYR A 199 10.05 13.67 -26.29
CA TYR A 199 10.49 14.29 -27.55
C TYR A 199 11.67 15.26 -27.34
N GLY A 200 11.70 16.37 -28.08
CA GLY A 200 12.80 17.34 -28.06
C GLY A 200 13.94 16.98 -28.99
N HIS A 201 15.04 17.72 -28.87
CA HIS A 201 16.27 17.53 -29.63
C HIS A 201 17.47 17.80 -28.73
N VAL A 202 18.63 17.25 -29.09
CA VAL A 202 19.89 17.49 -28.40
C VAL A 202 20.65 18.58 -29.12
N GLU A 203 21.08 19.62 -28.40
CA GLU A 203 21.93 20.68 -28.93
C GLU A 203 23.38 20.49 -28.47
N THR A 204 24.30 20.54 -29.43
CA THR A 204 25.73 20.55 -29.15
C THR A 204 26.23 22.00 -29.07
N TYR A 205 26.97 22.33 -28.02
CA TYR A 205 27.62 23.65 -27.87
C TYR A 205 29.03 23.49 -27.29
N THR A 206 29.90 24.48 -27.51
CA THR A 206 31.26 24.49 -26.96
C THR A 206 31.33 25.38 -25.73
N GLU A 207 31.79 24.83 -24.61
CA GLU A 207 32.05 25.56 -23.37
C GLU A 207 33.50 25.28 -22.91
N ASN A 208 34.29 26.33 -22.72
CA ASN A 208 35.73 26.22 -22.35
C ASN A 208 36.55 25.31 -23.28
N GLY A 209 36.24 25.31 -24.58
CA GLY A 209 36.92 24.47 -25.58
C GLY A 209 36.52 23.00 -25.54
N GLN A 210 35.55 22.60 -24.71
CA GLN A 210 34.99 21.26 -24.66
C GLN A 210 33.59 21.23 -25.27
N GLU A 211 33.31 20.20 -26.06
CA GLU A 211 31.99 19.95 -26.61
C GLU A 211 31.05 19.42 -25.52
N LYS A 212 29.90 20.08 -25.33
CA LYS A 212 28.84 19.69 -24.41
C LYS A 212 27.51 19.54 -25.14
N ARG A 213 26.60 18.77 -24.54
CA ARG A 213 25.26 18.49 -25.05
C ARG A 213 24.23 18.93 -24.02
N ARG A 214 23.14 19.55 -24.47
CA ARG A 214 21.95 19.86 -23.66
C ARG A 214 20.68 19.49 -24.40
#